data_AF-A0A2I1M9S2-F1
#
_entry.id   AF-A0A2I1M9S2-F1
#
_cell.length_a   1.000
_cell.length_b   1.000
_cell.length_c   1.000
_cell.angle_alpha   90.00
_cell.angle_beta   90.00
_cell.angle_gamma   90.00
#
_symmetry.space_group_name_H-M   'P 1'
#
loop_
_entity.id
_entity.type
_entity.pdbx_description
1 polymer ?
#
loop_
_entity_poly.entity_id
_entity_poly.type
_entity_poly.pdbx_seq_one_letter_code
_entity_poly.pdbx_strand_id
1 'polypeptide(L)'
;MTEKIELHGHELEFQKNSGKAVIEIDLGEVSDECYLVDVFSVDGTDYVALISSESNEIYIFYYEDSFENDEIDLKVVDDEEELDEVFHLFTHYWDDESLDKLVDDYDNDIEHFADDEQVIEDNDTLDE
;
A
#
# COMPACT_ATOMS: atom_id res chain seq x y z
N MET A 1 1.66 14.87 -3.63
CA MET A 1 2.81 15.82 -3.60
C MET A 1 3.84 15.10 -2.78
N THR A 2 5.07 14.95 -3.27
CA THR A 2 6.12 14.21 -2.54
C THR A 2 6.63 15.03 -1.36
N GLU A 3 6.71 14.42 -0.18
CA GLU A 3 7.31 15.03 1.01
C GLU A 3 8.78 14.63 1.11
N LYS A 4 9.68 15.62 1.07
CA LYS A 4 11.12 15.39 1.26
C LYS A 4 11.52 15.75 2.69
N ILE A 5 12.14 14.79 3.39
CA ILE A 5 12.61 14.97 4.77
C ILE A 5 14.01 14.37 4.93
N GLU A 6 14.79 14.91 5.87
CA GLU A 6 16.10 14.33 6.25
C GLU A 6 15.95 13.68 7.63
N LEU A 7 16.08 12.35 7.71
CA LEU A 7 16.03 11.61 8.97
C LEU A 7 17.30 10.78 9.12
N HIS A 8 17.91 10.83 10.30
CA HIS A 8 19.09 10.05 10.66
C HIS A 8 20.31 10.24 9.71
N GLY A 9 20.31 11.30 8.90
CA GLY A 9 21.35 11.57 7.90
C GLY A 9 21.04 11.02 6.50
N HIS A 10 19.86 10.44 6.31
CA HIS A 10 19.34 9.95 5.03
C HIS A 10 18.37 10.97 4.42
N GLU A 11 18.46 11.15 3.10
CA GLU A 11 17.46 11.92 2.34
C GLU A 11 16.29 11.00 2.00
N LEU A 12 15.10 11.35 2.50
CA LEU A 12 13.87 10.58 2.31
C LEU A 12 12.87 11.36 1.46
N GLU A 13 12.16 10.64 0.58
CA GLU A 13 11.06 11.19 -0.21
C GLU A 13 9.82 10.29 -0.10
N PHE A 14 8.82 10.68 0.67
CA PHE A 14 7.55 9.93 0.84
C PHE A 14 6.44 10.44 -0.09
N GLN A 15 5.36 9.67 -0.20
CA GLN A 15 4.16 9.99 -0.99
C GLN A 15 4.44 10.20 -2.48
N LYS A 16 5.30 9.33 -3.05
CA LYS A 16 5.57 9.32 -4.50
C LYS A 16 4.43 8.70 -5.30
N ASN A 17 3.64 7.81 -4.69
CA ASN A 17 2.36 7.36 -5.25
C ASN A 17 1.29 8.44 -5.12
N SER A 18 0.39 8.50 -6.09
CA SER A 18 -0.80 9.36 -6.03
C SER A 18 -2.05 8.48 -6.10
N GLY A 19 -2.37 7.83 -4.98
CA GLY A 19 -3.58 7.04 -4.83
C GLY A 19 -3.43 5.81 -3.93
N LYS A 20 -4.56 5.16 -3.69
CA LYS A 20 -4.67 3.83 -3.10
C LYS A 20 -4.54 2.78 -4.20
N ALA A 21 -3.91 1.66 -3.90
CA ALA A 21 -3.84 0.50 -4.78
C ALA A 21 -3.85 -0.78 -3.94
N VAL A 22 -4.54 -1.80 -4.45
CA VAL A 22 -4.51 -3.15 -3.90
C VAL A 22 -3.65 -4.00 -4.84
N ILE A 23 -2.64 -4.66 -4.27
CA ILE A 23 -1.62 -5.41 -5.01
C ILE A 23 -1.65 -6.84 -4.51
N GLU A 24 -1.95 -7.77 -5.42
CA GLU A 24 -1.82 -9.21 -5.15
C GLU A 24 -0.36 -9.61 -5.37
N ILE A 25 0.31 -10.09 -4.33
CA ILE A 25 1.68 -10.59 -4.39
C ILE A 25 1.69 -12.12 -4.40
N ASP A 26 2.40 -12.73 -5.35
CA ASP A 26 2.61 -14.18 -5.38
C ASP A 26 3.84 -14.54 -4.52
N LEU A 27 3.60 -15.19 -3.38
CA LEU A 27 4.64 -15.69 -2.46
C LEU A 27 4.99 -17.16 -2.77
N GLY A 28 4.67 -17.65 -3.97
CA GLY A 28 4.96 -18.99 -4.46
C GLY A 28 3.92 -20.05 -4.13
N GLU A 29 3.67 -20.33 -2.84
CA GLU A 29 2.63 -21.31 -2.43
C GLU A 29 1.27 -20.65 -2.15
N VAL A 30 1.28 -19.35 -1.87
CA VAL A 30 0.11 -18.53 -1.56
C VAL A 30 0.23 -17.18 -2.24
N SER A 31 -0.90 -16.62 -2.64
CA SER A 31 -1.01 -15.21 -3.01
C SER A 31 -1.52 -14.44 -1.79
N ASP A 32 -0.94 -13.28 -1.52
CA ASP A 32 -1.37 -12.38 -0.44
C ASP A 32 -1.90 -11.08 -1.06
N GLU A 33 -3.04 -10.61 -0.58
CA GLU A 33 -3.57 -9.32 -1.00
C GLU A 33 -3.03 -8.24 -0.07
N CYS A 34 -2.28 -7.28 -0.64
CA CYS A 34 -1.65 -6.23 0.13
C CYS A 34 -2.15 -4.85 -0.31
N TYR A 35 -2.33 -3.97 0.66
CA TYR A 35 -2.64 -2.57 0.43
C TYR A 35 -1.35 -1.77 0.25
N LEU A 36 -1.32 -0.93 -0.78
CA LEU A 36 -0.23 0.02 -0.97
C LEU A 36 -0.28 1.07 0.15
N VAL A 37 0.76 1.09 0.97
CA VAL A 37 0.93 2.14 1.98
C VAL A 37 1.52 3.37 1.31
N ASP A 38 2.75 3.23 0.79
CA ASP A 38 3.49 4.36 0.22
C ASP A 38 4.60 3.88 -0.72
N VAL A 39 4.88 4.69 -1.74
CA VAL A 39 6.11 4.60 -2.54
C VAL A 39 7.04 5.72 -2.09
N PHE A 40 8.23 5.35 -1.63
CA PHE A 40 9.17 6.27 -1.04
C PHE A 40 10.60 6.03 -1.52
N SER A 41 11.46 7.04 -1.38
CA SER A 41 12.89 6.92 -1.69
C SER A 41 13.74 7.12 -0.45
N VAL A 42 14.83 6.35 -0.33
CA VAL A 42 15.90 6.56 0.66
C VAL A 42 17.22 6.73 -0.09
N ASP A 43 17.89 7.88 0.08
CA ASP A 43 19.16 8.23 -0.58
C ASP A 43 19.15 8.05 -2.10
N GLY A 44 17.98 8.27 -2.71
CA GLY A 44 17.75 8.10 -4.15
C GLY A 44 17.48 6.68 -4.62
N THR A 45 17.36 5.71 -3.71
CA THR A 45 16.87 4.36 -3.99
C THR A 45 15.38 4.29 -3.71
N ASP A 46 14.62 3.74 -4.66
CA ASP A 46 13.16 3.68 -4.59
C ASP A 46 12.67 2.38 -3.96
N TYR A 47 11.73 2.50 -3.04
CA TYR A 47 11.10 1.43 -2.29
C TYR A 47 9.58 1.58 -2.30
N VAL A 48 8.90 0.46 -2.10
CA VAL A 48 7.45 0.40 -1.91
C VAL A 48 7.14 -0.37 -0.65
N ALA A 49 6.33 0.22 0.21
CA ALA A 49 5.80 -0.42 1.41
C ALA A 49 4.36 -0.88 1.16
N LEU A 50 4.13 -2.16 1.42
CA LEU A 50 2.85 -2.83 1.32
C LEU A 50 2.45 -3.37 2.69
N ILE A 51 1.16 -3.44 2.98
CA ILE A 51 0.64 -4.06 4.20
C ILE A 51 -0.35 -5.16 3.84
N SER A 52 -0.16 -6.37 4.38
CA SER A 52 -1.06 -7.51 4.18
C SER A 52 -2.46 -7.17 4.71
N SER A 53 -3.49 -7.37 3.89
CA SER A 53 -4.87 -7.17 4.32
C SER A 53 -5.33 -8.24 5.33
N GLU A 54 -4.71 -9.43 5.30
CA GLU A 54 -5.04 -10.52 6.21
C GLU A 54 -4.26 -10.45 7.53
N SER A 55 -2.95 -10.22 7.45
CA SER A 55 -2.05 -10.34 8.60
C SER A 55 -1.61 -8.99 9.19
N ASN A 56 -1.87 -7.87 8.51
CA ASN A 56 -1.29 -6.56 8.82
C ASN A 56 0.24 -6.56 8.87
N GLU A 57 0.88 -7.51 8.18
CA GLU A 57 2.34 -7.58 8.06
C GLU A 57 2.82 -6.60 6.99
N ILE A 58 3.90 -5.88 7.29
CA ILE A 58 4.45 -4.86 6.39
C ILE A 58 5.56 -5.49 5.56
N TYR A 59 5.44 -5.38 4.24
CA TYR A 59 6.45 -5.82 3.29
C TYR A 59 7.08 -4.62 2.59
N ILE A 60 8.42 -4.62 2.47
CA ILE A 60 9.17 -3.60 1.75
C ILE A 60 9.91 -4.27 0.58
N PHE A 61 9.71 -3.71 -0.61
CA PHE A 61 10.36 -4.14 -1.84
C PHE A 61 11.03 -2.95 -2.52
N TYR A 62 12.02 -3.22 -3.38
CA TYR A 62 12.47 -2.19 -4.32
C TYR A 62 11.36 -1.88 -5.31
N TYR A 63 11.20 -0.58 -5.59
CA TYR A 63 10.28 -0.09 -6.59
C TYR A 63 11.05 0.21 -7.89
N GLU A 64 10.82 -0.59 -8.93
CA GLU A 64 11.31 -0.29 -10.28
C GLU A 64 10.16 0.21 -11.15
N ASP A 65 10.31 1.44 -11.65
CA ASP A 65 9.34 2.15 -12.49
C ASP A 65 9.34 1.60 -13.92
N SER A 66 8.88 0.36 -14.09
CA SER A 66 8.77 -0.30 -15.40
C SER A 66 7.35 -0.13 -15.96
N PHE A 67 6.97 1.11 -16.31
CA PHE A 67 5.66 1.44 -16.90
C PHE A 67 5.39 0.83 -18.28
N GLU A 68 6.18 -0.15 -18.75
CA GLU A 68 6.00 -0.71 -20.08
C GLU A 68 4.79 -1.65 -20.20
N ASN A 69 4.25 -2.23 -19.10
CA ASN A 69 3.20 -3.26 -19.18
C ASN A 69 2.07 -3.21 -18.14
N ASP A 70 1.86 -2.13 -17.38
CA ASP A 70 0.87 -2.09 -16.28
C ASP A 70 1.18 -3.11 -15.14
N GLU A 71 2.33 -3.79 -15.23
CA GLU A 71 2.85 -4.75 -14.26
C GLU A 71 3.98 -4.08 -13.46
N ILE A 72 3.89 -4.13 -12.14
CA ILE A 72 4.93 -3.64 -11.24
C ILE A 72 5.87 -4.79 -10.92
N ASP A 73 7.16 -4.65 -11.25
CA ASP A 73 8.18 -5.62 -10.84
C ASP A 73 8.62 -5.28 -9.41
N LEU A 74 8.19 -6.10 -8.46
CA LEU A 74 8.56 -5.98 -7.05
C LEU A 74 9.75 -6.89 -6.77
N LYS A 75 10.85 -6.28 -6.33
CA LYS A 75 12.08 -7.02 -6.02
C LYS A 75 12.35 -7.03 -4.53
N VAL A 76 12.58 -8.23 -3.99
CA VAL A 76 12.94 -8.42 -2.57
C VAL A 76 14.28 -7.76 -2.27
N VAL A 77 14.35 -7.07 -1.12
CA VAL A 77 15.59 -6.57 -0.56
C VAL A 77 16.35 -7.75 0.06
N ASP A 78 17.41 -8.20 -0.61
CA ASP A 78 18.24 -9.34 -0.16
C ASP A 78 19.19 -8.97 0.99
N ASP A 79 19.49 -7.67 1.15
CA ASP A 79 20.37 -7.14 2.17
C ASP A 79 19.59 -6.83 3.46
N GLU A 80 19.73 -7.69 4.47
CA GLU A 80 19.01 -7.57 5.74
C GLU A 80 19.35 -6.28 6.50
N GLU A 81 20.59 -5.77 6.39
CA GLU A 81 21.00 -4.52 7.07
C GLU A 81 20.32 -3.32 6.42
N GLU A 82 20.24 -3.29 5.08
CA GLU A 82 19.52 -2.26 4.34
C GLU A 82 18.02 -2.30 4.65
N LEU A 83 17.41 -3.49 4.63
CA LEU A 83 15.99 -3.64 4.93
C LEU A 83 15.65 -3.14 6.35
N ASP A 84 16.45 -3.49 7.37
CA ASP A 84 16.23 -3.06 8.74
C ASP A 84 16.34 -1.53 8.89
N GLU A 85 17.32 -0.92 8.23
CA GLU A 85 17.50 0.53 8.20
C GLU A 85 16.32 1.24 7.52
N VAL A 86 15.93 0.78 6.32
CA VAL A 86 14.81 1.32 5.56
C VAL A 86 13.50 1.17 6.33
N PHE A 87 13.27 0.00 6.95
CA PHE A 87 12.10 -0.26 7.79
C PHE A 87 12.07 0.66 9.02
N HIS A 88 13.22 0.92 9.64
CA HIS A 88 13.33 1.87 10.75
C HIS A 88 12.98 3.31 10.33
N LEU A 89 13.44 3.75 9.16
CA LEU A 89 13.10 5.08 8.62
C LEU A 89 11.62 5.18 8.23
N PHE A 90 11.08 4.12 7.64
CA PHE A 90 9.67 4.03 7.26
C PHE A 90 8.76 4.11 8.47
N THR A 91 8.98 3.26 9.49
CA THR A 91 8.16 3.23 10.72
C THR A 91 8.29 4.50 11.56
N HIS A 92 9.36 5.27 11.38
CA HIS A 92 9.48 6.60 11.98
C HIS A 92 8.55 7.63 11.33
N TYR A 93 8.22 7.49 10.05
CA TYR A 93 7.28 8.37 9.35
C TYR A 93 5.84 7.84 9.40
N TRP A 94 5.67 6.53 9.17
CA TRP A 94 4.40 5.81 9.27
C TRP A 94 4.31 5.10 10.62
N ASP A 95 3.78 5.79 11.62
CA ASP A 95 3.44 5.17 12.91
C ASP A 95 2.30 4.14 12.77
N ASP A 96 2.25 3.17 13.69
CA ASP A 96 1.19 2.15 13.80
C ASP A 96 -0.22 2.74 13.67
N GLU A 97 -0.51 3.88 14.32
CA GLU A 97 -1.83 4.52 14.27
C GLU A 97 -2.19 5.01 12.86
N SER A 98 -1.20 5.49 12.10
CA SER A 98 -1.40 5.94 10.72
C SER A 98 -1.62 4.77 9.77
N LEU A 99 -0.91 3.66 10.01
CA LEU A 99 -1.07 2.42 9.26
C LEU A 99 -2.42 1.75 9.53
N ASP A 100 -2.83 1.64 10.79
CA ASP A 100 -4.13 1.08 11.20
C ASP A 100 -5.28 1.87 10.56
N LYS A 101 -5.17 3.20 10.58
CA LYS A 101 -6.13 4.07 9.90
C LYS A 101 -6.13 3.88 8.38
N LEU A 102 -4.97 3.67 7.76
CA LEU A 102 -4.90 3.41 6.33
C LEU A 102 -5.61 2.11 5.99
N VAL A 103 -5.37 1.03 6.74
CA VAL A 103 -6.05 -0.26 6.55
C VAL A 103 -7.57 -0.11 6.73
N ASP A 104 -8.03 0.57 7.78
CA ASP A 104 -9.46 0.87 8.00
C ASP A 104 -10.06 1.66 6.83
N ASP A 105 -9.31 2.63 6.27
CA ASP A 105 -9.74 3.43 5.13
C ASP A 105 -9.78 2.61 3.82
N TYR A 106 -8.99 1.55 3.69
CA TYR A 106 -9.11 0.58 2.58
C TYR A 106 -10.32 -0.33 2.78
N ASP A 107 -10.48 -0.91 3.97
CA ASP A 107 -11.59 -1.81 4.31
C ASP A 107 -12.94 -1.08 4.16
N ASN A 108 -13.01 0.18 4.63
CA ASN A 108 -14.21 0.99 4.48
C ASN A 108 -14.54 1.31 3.03
N ASP A 109 -13.56 1.65 2.19
CA ASP A 109 -13.77 1.84 0.75
C ASP A 109 -14.35 0.55 0.15
N ILE A 110 -13.75 -0.62 0.43
CA ILE A 110 -14.19 -1.92 -0.07
C ILE A 110 -15.62 -2.27 0.38
N GLU A 111 -15.93 -2.10 1.68
CA GLU A 111 -17.27 -2.32 2.22
C GLU A 111 -18.30 -1.36 1.58
N HIS A 112 -17.91 -0.11 1.28
CA HIS A 112 -18.81 0.87 0.66
C HIS A 112 -19.22 0.47 -0.76
N PHE A 113 -18.32 -0.17 -1.52
CA PHE A 113 -18.66 -0.70 -2.85
C PHE A 113 -19.56 -1.94 -2.80
N ALA A 114 -19.54 -2.70 -1.70
CA ALA A 114 -20.43 -3.86 -1.52
C ALA A 114 -21.87 -3.46 -1.12
N ASP A 115 -22.07 -2.31 -0.49
CA ASP A 115 -23.39 -1.84 -0.06
C ASP A 115 -24.15 -1.04 -1.15
N ASP A 116 -23.44 -0.50 -2.16
CA ASP A 116 -24.06 0.24 -3.28
C ASP A 116 -24.75 -0.67 -4.33
N GLU A 117 -24.77 -2.01 -4.14
CA GLU A 117 -25.53 -2.95 -4.99
C GLU A 117 -26.99 -3.16 -4.51
N GLN A 118 -27.51 -2.41 -3.53
CA GLN A 118 -28.90 -2.57 -3.03
C GLN A 118 -29.80 -1.32 -3.08
N VAL A 119 -29.74 -0.55 -4.16
CA VAL A 119 -30.80 0.44 -4.48
C VAL A 119 -31.42 0.24 -5.87
N ILE A 120 -31.98 -0.95 -6.12
CA ILE A 120 -33.16 -1.01 -6.99
C ILE A 120 -34.37 -0.89 -6.06
N GLU A 121 -34.84 0.35 -5.87
CA GLU A 121 -36.15 0.65 -5.28
C GLU A 121 -37.24 -0.13 -6.03
N ASP A 122 -37.73 -1.22 -5.42
CA ASP A 122 -39.00 -1.84 -5.78
C ASP A 122 -40.13 -0.91 -5.30
N ASN A 123 -40.37 0.16 -6.07
CA ASN A 123 -41.43 1.13 -5.80
C ASN A 123 -42.65 0.81 -6.68
N ASP A 124 -43.50 -0.04 -6.12
CA ASP A 124 -44.98 0.02 -6.10
C ASP A 124 -45.72 0.25 -7.44
N THR A 125 -46.54 -0.72 -7.85
CA THR A 125 -48.00 -0.51 -7.82
C THR A 125 -48.80 -1.80 -8.01
N LEU A 126 -49.63 -2.08 -7.00
CA LEU A 126 -50.81 -2.94 -7.07
C LEU A 126 -51.77 -2.51 -8.19
N ASP A 127 -52.31 -3.47 -8.96
CA ASP A 127 -53.73 -3.49 -9.36
C ASP A 127 -54.14 -4.88 -9.90
N GLU A 128 -54.91 -5.65 -9.11
CA GLU A 128 -56.13 -6.36 -9.55
C GLU A 128 -56.99 -6.82 -8.35
#